data_AF-A0A5N8HML3-F1
#
_entry.id   AF-A0A5N8HML3-F1
#
_cell.length_a   1.000
_cell.length_b   1.000
_cell.length_c   1.000
_cell.angle_alpha   90.00
_cell.angle_beta   90.00
_cell.angle_gamma   90.00
#
_symmetry.space_group_name_H-M   'P 1'
#
loop_
_entity.id
_entity.type
_entity.pdbx_description
1 polymer ?
#
loop_
_entity_poly.entity_id
_entity_poly.type
_entity_poly.pdbx_seq_one_letter_code
_entity_poly.pdbx_strand_id
1 'polypeptide(L)'
;MPLRRFSPGLKAQFAFGMVFLFVQPDASAADISAQQIGGVIIPQAFSQALQDGMSVPLYIHLAGSQGRQDDQRIGSAFIWLDDGQLRIRKIQLEESEDNASVSEQTRQQLMALANAPFNEALTIPLTDNAQLDLSLRQLLLQLVVKREALGTVLRSRSEDIGQSSVNTLSSNLSYNLGVYNNQLRNGGSNTSSYLSLNNVTALREHHVVLDGSLYGIGSGQQDSELYKAMYERDFAGHRFAGGMLDTWNLQSLGPMTAISAGKIYGLSWGNQASSTIFDSSQSATPVIAFLPAAGEVHLTRDGRLLSVQNFTMGNHEVDTRGLPYGIYDVEVEVIVNGRVISKRTQRVNKLFSRGRGVGAPLAWQ
;
A
#
# COMPACT_ATOMS: atom_id res chain seq x y z
N MET A 1 -10.77 77.38 -42.27
CA MET A 1 -11.88 77.69 -41.35
C MET A 1 -11.68 76.92 -40.05
N PRO A 2 -11.80 77.57 -38.90
CA PRO A 2 -10.54 77.82 -38.19
C PRO A 2 -10.66 77.71 -36.66
N LEU A 3 -9.52 77.98 -35.98
CA LEU A 3 -9.42 78.54 -34.62
C LEU A 3 -9.69 77.55 -33.45
N ARG A 4 -8.98 77.57 -32.31
CA ARG A 4 -8.21 78.67 -31.72
C ARG A 4 -7.38 78.25 -30.50
N ARG A 5 -6.18 78.84 -30.44
CA ARG A 5 -5.50 79.52 -29.31
C ARG A 5 -5.15 78.75 -28.02
N PHE A 6 -3.86 78.71 -27.66
CA PHE A 6 -3.01 79.75 -27.00
C PHE A 6 -3.24 79.88 -25.49
N SER A 7 -2.15 79.60 -24.76
CA SER A 7 -1.78 79.93 -23.37
C SER A 7 -2.05 81.39 -22.98
N PRO A 8 -2.22 81.72 -21.67
CA PRO A 8 -1.11 82.10 -20.77
C PRO A 8 -1.35 81.57 -19.32
N GLY A 9 -0.55 81.73 -18.28
CA GLY A 9 0.56 82.61 -17.95
C GLY A 9 0.92 82.39 -16.46
N LEU A 10 2.23 82.44 -16.20
CA LEU A 10 2.93 82.82 -14.97
C LEU A 10 2.09 83.26 -13.75
N LYS A 11 2.30 82.63 -12.57
CA LYS A 11 2.54 83.32 -11.28
C LYS A 11 3.33 82.42 -10.32
N ALA A 12 4.53 82.86 -10.00
CA ALA A 12 5.27 82.40 -8.83
C ALA A 12 4.58 82.88 -7.55
N GLN A 13 4.54 82.03 -6.51
CA GLN A 13 4.50 82.47 -5.12
C GLN A 13 5.43 81.59 -4.29
N PHE A 14 6.50 82.21 -3.81
CA PHE A 14 7.23 81.82 -2.61
C PHE A 14 6.28 81.92 -1.41
N ALA A 15 6.31 80.94 -0.49
CA ALA A 15 6.57 81.19 0.93
C ALA A 15 6.40 79.92 1.79
N PHE A 16 7.47 79.62 2.53
CA PHE A 16 7.52 79.15 3.92
C PHE A 16 6.95 77.76 4.32
N GLY A 17 7.89 76.93 4.80
CA GLY A 17 7.78 76.36 6.14
C GLY A 17 7.42 74.87 6.21
N MET A 18 8.42 74.01 6.41
CA MET A 18 8.71 73.32 7.70
C MET A 18 9.65 72.15 7.41
N VAL A 19 10.92 72.28 7.83
CA VAL A 19 11.86 71.16 7.86
C VAL A 19 11.53 70.35 9.11
N PHE A 20 10.94 69.17 8.94
CA PHE A 20 10.90 68.16 10.00
C PHE A 20 12.20 67.36 9.96
N LEU A 21 13.13 67.73 10.84
CA LEU A 21 14.26 66.90 11.26
C LEU A 21 13.71 65.72 12.06
N PHE A 22 13.53 64.57 11.40
CA PHE A 22 13.37 63.31 12.13
C PHE A 22 14.75 62.83 12.56
N VAL A 23 15.07 63.07 13.83
CA VAL A 23 16.12 62.36 14.55
C VAL A 23 15.72 60.89 14.58
N GLN A 24 16.44 60.03 13.85
CA GLN A 24 16.34 58.59 14.04
C GLN A 24 16.90 58.28 15.44
N PRO A 25 16.15 57.59 16.31
CA PRO A 25 16.74 57.07 17.54
C PRO A 25 17.76 56.00 17.15
N ASP A 26 18.97 56.12 17.70
CA ASP A 26 20.00 55.10 17.64
C ASP A 26 19.39 53.73 17.93
N ALA A 27 19.29 52.90 16.88
CA ALA A 27 19.09 51.48 17.06
C ALA A 27 20.37 50.97 17.73
N SER A 28 20.29 50.86 19.06
CA SER A 28 21.25 50.12 19.86
C SER A 28 21.54 48.81 19.14
N ALA A 29 22.78 48.66 18.67
CA ALA A 29 23.28 47.41 18.14
C ALA A 29 23.17 46.39 19.27
N ALA A 30 22.09 45.62 19.28
CA ALA A 30 21.99 44.44 20.10
C ALA A 30 23.20 43.57 19.75
N ASP A 31 23.98 43.22 20.76
CA ASP A 31 25.18 42.41 20.65
C ASP A 31 24.96 41.26 19.66
N ILE A 32 25.69 41.32 18.54
CA ILE A 32 25.70 40.30 17.49
C ILE A 32 26.47 39.10 18.04
N SER A 33 25.83 38.37 18.95
CA SER A 33 26.35 37.11 19.47
C SER A 33 25.88 36.01 18.54
N ALA A 34 26.82 35.49 17.74
CA ALA A 34 26.57 34.28 16.96
C ALA A 34 26.26 33.14 17.95
N GLN A 35 25.05 32.59 17.89
CA GLN A 35 24.61 31.57 18.83
C GLN A 35 25.32 30.25 18.49
N GLN A 36 26.04 29.68 19.46
CA GLN A 36 26.73 28.41 19.31
C GLN A 36 25.86 27.28 19.86
N ILE A 37 25.50 26.32 19.01
CA ILE A 37 24.72 25.13 19.41
C ILE A 37 25.51 23.89 19.01
N GLY A 38 25.76 22.99 19.96
CA GLY A 38 26.53 21.76 19.70
C GLY A 38 27.93 22.02 19.12
N GLY A 39 28.58 23.13 19.51
CA GLY A 39 29.91 23.51 19.02
C GLY A 39 29.94 24.17 17.64
N VAL A 40 28.79 24.33 16.95
CA VAL A 40 28.70 24.96 15.62
C VAL A 40 28.20 26.40 15.74
N ILE A 41 28.88 27.34 15.08
CA ILE A 41 28.45 28.74 14.98
C ILE A 41 27.29 28.81 13.99
N ILE A 42 26.10 29.16 14.47
CA ILE A 42 24.91 29.30 13.64
C ILE A 42 24.75 30.77 13.21
N PRO A 43 24.72 31.08 11.89
CA PRO A 43 24.39 32.40 11.41
C PRO A 43 22.97 32.82 11.82
N GLN A 44 22.75 34.11 12.09
CA GLN A 44 21.47 34.63 12.59
C GLN A 44 20.27 34.38 11.65
N ALA A 45 20.49 34.37 10.33
CA ALA A 45 19.44 34.00 9.38
C ALA A 45 19.01 32.52 9.51
N PHE A 46 19.94 31.64 9.91
CA PHE A 46 19.67 30.22 10.12
C PHE A 46 18.98 29.97 11.46
N SER A 47 19.30 30.74 12.52
CA SER A 47 18.57 30.64 13.79
C SER A 47 17.10 31.07 13.65
N GLN A 48 16.81 32.11 12.85
CA GLN A 48 15.44 32.50 12.51
C GLN A 48 14.69 31.38 11.77
N ALA A 49 15.30 30.78 10.75
CA ALA A 49 14.70 29.66 10.02
C ALA A 49 14.46 28.43 10.91
N LEU A 50 15.33 28.18 11.89
CA LEU A 50 15.11 27.12 12.88
C LEU A 50 14.01 27.49 13.88
N GLN A 51 13.82 28.75 14.25
CA GLN A 51 12.70 29.18 15.10
C GLN A 51 11.35 28.99 14.39
N ASP A 52 11.27 29.28 13.09
CA ASP A 52 10.08 29.06 12.25
C ASP A 52 9.79 27.57 12.00
N GLY A 53 10.82 26.73 12.14
CA GLY A 53 10.79 25.30 11.93
C GLY A 53 11.30 24.89 10.54
N MET A 54 12.21 23.93 10.53
CA MET A 54 12.91 23.46 9.34
C MET A 54 12.70 21.97 9.14
N SER A 55 12.48 21.54 7.89
CA SER A 55 12.46 20.12 7.54
C SER A 55 13.85 19.66 7.13
N VAL A 56 14.32 18.57 7.76
CA VAL A 56 15.57 17.89 7.43
C VAL A 56 15.28 16.45 6.99
N PRO A 57 16.01 15.91 6.00
CA PRO A 57 15.85 14.51 5.61
C PRO A 57 16.29 13.57 6.75
N LEU A 58 15.55 12.48 6.92
CA LEU A 58 15.84 11.42 7.88
C LEU A 58 16.43 10.22 7.15
N TYR A 59 17.67 9.87 7.50
CA TYR A 59 18.37 8.70 6.99
C TYR A 59 18.50 7.63 8.06
N ILE A 60 18.50 6.36 7.67
CA ILE A 60 18.81 5.24 8.55
C ILE A 60 20.26 4.81 8.36
N HIS A 61 20.96 4.56 9.46
CA HIS A 61 22.34 4.14 9.50
C HIS A 61 22.49 2.91 10.39
N LEU A 62 23.18 1.87 9.91
CA LEU A 62 23.43 0.67 10.69
C LEU A 62 24.67 0.85 11.55
N ALA A 63 24.51 0.71 12.86
CA ALA A 63 25.61 0.75 13.80
C ALA A 63 26.68 -0.30 13.45
N GLY A 64 27.91 0.17 13.19
CA GLY A 64 29.05 -0.68 12.84
C GLY A 64 29.33 -0.80 11.33
N SER A 65 28.51 -0.19 10.46
CA SER A 65 28.87 -0.05 9.04
C SER A 65 29.98 1.01 8.88
N GLN A 66 30.86 0.81 7.89
CA GLN A 66 31.91 1.78 7.59
C GLN A 66 31.44 2.75 6.50
N GLY A 67 31.24 4.01 6.89
CA GLY A 67 30.80 5.08 5.97
C GLY A 67 29.29 5.30 5.96
N ARG A 68 28.84 6.22 5.09
CA ARG A 68 27.42 6.63 4.96
C ARG A 68 26.85 6.34 3.56
N GLN A 69 27.53 5.53 2.75
CA GLN A 69 27.13 5.28 1.36
C GLN A 69 25.88 4.40 1.27
N ASP A 70 25.70 3.50 2.25
CA ASP A 70 24.55 2.60 2.34
C ASP A 70 23.40 3.18 3.17
N ASP A 71 23.53 4.43 3.64
CA ASP A 71 22.49 5.10 4.42
C ASP A 71 21.30 5.39 3.51
N GLN A 72 20.11 5.00 3.95
CA GLN A 72 18.89 5.13 3.14
C GLN A 72 17.98 6.19 3.74
N ARG A 73 17.34 6.97 2.88
CA ARG A 73 16.32 7.91 3.32
C ARG A 73 15.07 7.13 3.72
N ILE A 74 14.61 7.35 4.95
CA ILE A 74 13.41 6.73 5.51
C ILE A 74 12.33 7.77 5.85
N GLY A 75 12.56 9.04 5.52
CA GLY A 75 11.57 10.10 5.71
C GLY A 75 12.14 11.50 5.85
N SER A 76 11.46 12.30 6.65
CA SER A 76 11.84 13.68 7.03
C SER A 76 11.47 13.97 8.49
N ALA A 77 12.19 14.91 9.10
CA ALA A 77 11.93 15.38 10.45
C ALA A 77 11.83 16.90 10.45
N PHE A 78 10.83 17.41 11.17
CA PHE A 78 10.65 18.84 11.41
C PHE A 78 11.34 19.20 12.71
N ILE A 79 12.42 19.96 12.62
CA ILE A 79 13.18 20.45 13.76
C ILE A 79 12.91 21.94 13.97
N TRP A 80 12.99 22.38 15.21
CA TRP A 80 12.84 23.80 15.54
C TRP A 80 13.70 24.18 16.74
N LEU A 81 14.01 25.47 16.85
CA LEU A 81 14.76 26.04 17.95
C LEU A 81 13.78 26.71 18.93
N ASP A 82 13.70 26.16 20.14
CA ASP A 82 12.82 26.65 21.21
C ASP A 82 13.67 26.94 22.45
N ASP A 83 13.64 28.20 22.91
CA ASP A 83 14.42 28.70 24.06
C ASP A 83 15.93 28.35 24.00
N GLY A 84 16.52 28.45 22.80
CA GLY A 84 17.93 28.12 22.57
C GLY A 84 18.25 26.62 22.52
N GLN A 85 17.25 25.74 22.66
CA GLN A 85 17.39 24.30 22.54
C GLN A 85 16.73 23.77 21.27
N LEU A 86 17.45 22.94 20.51
CA LEU A 86 16.88 22.27 19.35
C LEU A 86 15.92 21.17 19.79
N ARG A 87 14.79 21.06 19.10
CA ARG A 87 13.75 20.05 19.38
C ARG A 87 13.23 19.43 18.09
N ILE A 88 12.72 18.21 18.18
CA ILE A 88 11.95 17.56 17.13
C ILE A 88 10.47 17.88 17.35
N ARG A 89 9.84 18.51 16.35
CA ARG A 89 8.40 18.79 16.36
C ARG A 89 7.59 17.58 15.91
N LYS A 90 8.00 16.95 14.80
CA LYS A 90 7.34 15.78 14.21
C LYS A 90 8.30 15.04 13.29
N ILE A 91 8.14 13.72 13.20
CA ILE A 91 8.79 12.87 12.19
C ILE A 91 7.72 12.35 11.22
N GLN A 92 8.05 12.36 9.93
CA GLN A 92 7.25 11.75 8.88
C GLN A 92 8.08 10.67 8.20
N LEU A 93 7.66 9.42 8.36
CA LEU A 93 8.32 8.27 7.74
C LEU A 93 7.79 8.06 6.31
N GLU A 94 8.69 7.68 5.41
CA GLU A 94 8.42 7.29 4.03
C GLU A 94 8.73 5.80 3.90
N GLU A 95 7.70 4.98 3.71
CA GLU A 95 7.86 3.53 3.53
C GLU A 95 7.96 3.19 2.05
N SER A 96 9.01 2.47 1.70
CA SER A 96 9.23 1.89 0.37
C SER A 96 9.57 0.42 0.55
N GLU A 97 9.10 -0.45 -0.34
CA GLU A 97 9.39 -1.87 -0.30
C GLU A 97 10.90 -2.17 -0.40
N ASP A 98 11.65 -1.30 -1.06
CA ASP A 98 13.08 -1.45 -1.32
C ASP A 98 13.97 -0.79 -0.25
N ASN A 99 13.37 -0.05 0.70
CA ASN A 99 14.12 0.62 1.75
C ASN A 99 14.15 -0.19 3.05
N ALA A 100 15.17 0.04 3.86
CA ALA A 100 15.23 -0.49 5.21
C ALA A 100 14.02 -0.02 6.02
N SER A 101 13.27 -0.97 6.61
CA SER A 101 12.23 -0.63 7.59
C SER A 101 12.80 -0.67 9.00
N VAL A 102 12.18 0.12 9.88
CA VAL A 102 12.44 0.10 11.33
C VAL A 102 11.48 -0.87 12.01
N SER A 103 11.88 -1.39 13.17
CA SER A 103 11.02 -2.27 13.97
C SER A 103 9.77 -1.52 14.42
N GLU A 104 8.67 -2.25 14.64
CA GLU A 104 7.40 -1.64 15.06
C GLU A 104 7.54 -0.83 16.36
N GLN A 105 8.36 -1.32 17.31
CA GLN A 105 8.68 -0.58 18.53
C GLN A 105 9.39 0.75 18.25
N THR A 106 10.39 0.74 17.37
CA THR A 106 11.13 1.96 16.99
C THR A 106 10.22 2.92 16.21
N ARG A 107 9.37 2.40 15.32
CA ARG A 107 8.36 3.18 14.57
C ARG A 107 7.42 3.90 15.53
N GLN A 108 6.88 3.20 16.52
CA GLN A 108 5.98 3.79 17.51
C GLN A 108 6.66 4.91 18.32
N GLN A 109 7.91 4.69 18.74
CA GLN A 109 8.69 5.73 19.42
C GLN A 109 8.91 6.96 18.53
N LEU A 110 9.29 6.76 17.25
CA LEU A 110 9.48 7.85 16.28
C LEU A 110 8.20 8.65 16.05
N MET A 111 7.05 7.98 15.99
CA MET A 111 5.74 8.64 15.82
C MET A 111 5.26 9.34 17.10
N ALA A 112 5.66 8.83 18.27
CA ALA A 112 5.36 9.43 19.56
C ALA A 112 6.24 10.64 19.90
N LEU A 113 7.37 10.83 19.19
CA LEU A 113 8.22 12.01 19.38
C LEU A 113 7.48 13.30 18.98
N ALA A 114 7.00 14.00 20.00
CA ALA A 114 6.44 15.33 19.91
C ALA A 114 7.19 16.26 20.86
N ASN A 115 7.78 17.32 20.33
CA ASN A 115 8.56 18.32 21.07
C ASN A 115 9.71 17.74 21.90
N ALA A 116 10.37 16.69 21.40
CA ALA A 116 11.48 16.06 22.10
C ALA A 116 12.76 16.91 21.97
N PRO A 117 13.43 17.28 23.07
CA PRO A 117 14.66 18.06 23.02
C PRO A 117 15.88 17.21 22.66
N PHE A 118 16.78 17.77 21.86
CA PHE A 118 18.12 17.21 21.67
C PHE A 118 18.98 17.48 22.91
N ASN A 119 19.87 16.54 23.23
CA ASN A 119 20.91 16.74 24.24
C ASN A 119 22.07 17.59 23.69
N GLU A 120 23.09 17.85 24.52
CA GLU A 120 24.28 18.63 24.14
C GLU A 120 25.06 18.00 22.96
N ALA A 121 25.00 16.67 22.81
CA ALA A 121 25.62 15.92 21.72
C ALA A 121 24.75 15.90 20.44
N LEU A 122 23.62 16.61 20.43
CA LEU A 122 22.63 16.61 19.35
C LEU A 122 22.04 15.23 19.06
N THR A 123 21.86 14.43 20.11
CA THR A 123 21.26 13.10 20.02
C THR A 123 19.99 12.95 20.85
N ILE A 124 19.13 12.01 20.45
CA ILE A 124 17.92 11.59 21.18
C ILE A 124 17.89 10.05 21.22
N PRO A 125 18.06 9.42 22.39
CA PRO A 125 17.92 7.97 22.51
C PRO A 125 16.44 7.57 22.35
N LEU A 126 16.17 6.55 21.54
CA LEU A 126 14.83 6.01 21.34
C LEU A 126 14.63 4.69 22.09
N THR A 127 15.57 3.76 21.89
CA THR A 127 15.60 2.44 22.51
C THR A 127 17.06 2.03 22.75
N ASP A 128 17.30 0.90 23.43
CA ASP A 128 18.66 0.36 23.62
C ASP A 128 19.39 0.04 22.30
N ASN A 129 18.65 -0.02 21.20
CA ASN A 129 19.11 -0.41 19.88
C ASN A 129 18.92 0.69 18.82
N ALA A 130 18.42 1.88 19.20
CA ALA A 130 18.16 2.97 18.26
C ALA A 130 18.35 4.36 18.89
N GLN A 131 19.03 5.26 18.18
CA GLN A 131 19.20 6.66 18.56
C GLN A 131 19.08 7.58 17.33
N LEU A 132 18.66 8.82 17.55
CA LEU A 132 18.65 9.88 16.53
C LEU A 132 19.83 10.81 16.74
N ASP A 133 20.57 11.10 15.68
CA ASP A 133 21.75 11.96 15.69
C ASP A 133 21.57 13.08 14.65
N LEU A 134 21.56 14.34 15.10
CA LEU A 134 21.39 15.51 14.22
C LEU A 134 22.75 16.10 13.83
N SER A 135 23.00 16.18 12.52
CA SER A 135 24.19 16.84 11.97
C SER A 135 23.84 18.23 11.45
N LEU A 136 24.14 19.27 12.23
CA LEU A 136 23.90 20.66 11.82
C LEU A 136 24.75 21.11 10.63
N ARG A 137 25.92 20.47 10.41
CA ARG A 137 26.78 20.78 9.27
C ARG A 137 26.20 20.27 7.95
N GLN A 138 25.57 19.10 7.98
CA GLN A 138 25.01 18.45 6.80
C GLN A 138 23.49 18.66 6.68
N LEU A 139 22.86 19.24 7.70
CA LEU A 139 21.42 19.48 7.80
C LEU A 139 20.60 18.20 7.59
N LEU A 140 21.03 17.10 8.23
CA LEU A 140 20.35 15.82 8.16
C LEU A 140 20.21 15.20 9.55
N LEU A 141 19.16 14.39 9.71
CA LEU A 141 18.93 13.58 10.89
C LEU A 141 19.25 12.12 10.56
N GLN A 142 20.06 11.46 11.38
CA GLN A 142 20.40 10.04 11.21
C GLN A 142 19.74 9.22 12.31
N LEU A 143 19.02 8.17 11.94
CA LEU A 143 18.56 7.13 12.84
C LEU A 143 19.62 6.02 12.86
N VAL A 144 20.45 6.01 13.88
CA VAL A 144 21.47 4.99 14.10
C VAL A 144 20.83 3.80 14.80
N VAL A 145 20.78 2.66 14.12
CA VAL A 145 20.11 1.44 14.58
C VAL A 145 21.07 0.26 14.64
N LYS A 146 20.88 -0.62 15.62
CA LYS A 146 21.44 -1.96 15.60
C LYS A 146 20.53 -2.89 14.80
N ARG A 147 21.02 -4.10 14.49
CA ARG A 147 20.30 -5.10 13.70
C ARG A 147 18.91 -5.43 14.27
N GLU A 148 18.79 -5.43 15.59
CA GLU A 148 17.57 -5.76 16.34
C GLU A 148 16.49 -4.68 16.22
N ALA A 149 16.86 -3.45 15.87
CA ALA A 149 15.94 -2.34 15.65
C ALA A 149 15.46 -2.23 14.19
N LEU A 150 15.94 -3.08 13.28
CA LEU A 150 15.46 -3.15 11.90
C LEU A 150 14.19 -4.01 11.81
N GLY A 151 13.20 -3.47 11.12
CA GLY A 151 11.99 -4.19 10.74
C GLY A 151 12.26 -5.13 9.56
N THR A 152 11.29 -5.96 9.22
CA THR A 152 11.26 -6.71 7.97
C THR A 152 10.06 -6.23 7.17
N VAL A 153 10.28 -5.79 5.94
CA VAL A 153 9.17 -5.51 5.01
C VAL A 153 8.75 -6.84 4.40
N LEU A 154 7.56 -7.31 4.79
CA LEU A 154 6.92 -8.46 4.15
C LEU A 154 6.16 -7.98 2.92
N ARG A 155 6.25 -8.74 1.83
CA ARG A 155 5.51 -8.47 0.60
C ARG A 155 4.03 -8.82 0.81
N SER A 156 3.14 -7.97 0.28
CA SER A 156 1.71 -8.25 0.30
C SER A 156 1.41 -9.53 -0.49
N ARG A 157 0.56 -10.39 0.08
CA ARG A 157 0.11 -11.66 -0.53
C ARG A 157 -1.35 -11.61 -0.97
N SER A 158 -1.99 -10.46 -0.82
CA SER A 158 -3.38 -10.25 -1.23
C SER A 158 -3.59 -8.81 -1.66
N GLU A 159 -4.35 -8.63 -2.73
CA GLU A 159 -4.73 -7.33 -3.23
C GLU A 159 -6.23 -7.33 -3.53
N ASP A 160 -6.93 -6.32 -3.02
CA ASP A 160 -8.32 -6.10 -3.38
C ASP A 160 -8.39 -5.47 -4.77
N ILE A 161 -9.26 -6.02 -5.62
CA ILE A 161 -9.43 -5.55 -7.01
C ILE A 161 -9.99 -4.11 -7.05
N GLY A 162 -10.52 -3.63 -5.92
CA GLY A 162 -11.00 -2.27 -5.75
C GLY A 162 -12.40 -2.04 -6.33
N GLN A 163 -12.72 -0.78 -6.60
CA GLN A 163 -14.01 -0.39 -7.19
C GLN A 163 -14.05 -0.77 -8.67
N SER A 164 -15.25 -1.08 -9.16
CA SER A 164 -15.46 -1.37 -10.58
C SER A 164 -15.06 -0.18 -11.44
N SER A 165 -14.21 -0.44 -12.44
CA SER A 165 -13.85 0.55 -13.45
C SER A 165 -15.01 0.88 -14.39
N VAL A 166 -16.10 0.09 -14.36
CA VAL A 166 -17.27 0.24 -15.21
C VAL A 166 -18.46 0.73 -14.39
N ASN A 167 -18.93 1.93 -14.73
CA ASN A 167 -20.10 2.55 -14.10
C ASN A 167 -21.35 2.52 -15.00
N THR A 168 -21.45 1.53 -15.87
CA THR A 168 -22.60 1.34 -16.76
C THR A 168 -23.27 0.01 -16.46
N LEU A 169 -24.56 -0.06 -16.75
CA LEU A 169 -25.30 -1.32 -16.69
C LEU A 169 -24.78 -2.25 -17.80
N SER A 170 -24.42 -3.46 -17.42
CA SER A 170 -23.97 -4.51 -18.34
C SER A 170 -24.81 -5.78 -18.12
N SER A 171 -25.02 -6.56 -19.17
CA SER A 171 -25.77 -7.80 -19.06
C SER A 171 -25.23 -8.83 -20.04
N ASN A 172 -25.11 -10.07 -19.59
CA ASN A 172 -24.80 -11.23 -20.41
C ASN A 172 -25.97 -12.20 -20.36
N LEU A 173 -26.57 -12.50 -21.53
CA LEU A 173 -27.67 -13.45 -21.67
C LEU A 173 -27.22 -14.62 -22.55
N SER A 174 -27.13 -15.80 -21.95
CA SER A 174 -26.94 -17.05 -22.67
C SER A 174 -28.28 -17.77 -22.80
N TYR A 175 -28.61 -18.21 -24.01
CA TYR A 175 -29.84 -18.97 -24.28
C TYR A 175 -29.53 -20.21 -25.11
N ASN A 176 -30.28 -21.29 -24.86
CA ASN A 176 -30.18 -22.53 -25.63
C ASN A 176 -31.57 -23.05 -25.94
N LEU A 177 -31.93 -23.04 -27.22
CA LEU A 177 -33.22 -23.52 -27.73
C LEU A 177 -33.00 -24.83 -28.49
N GLY A 178 -33.69 -25.88 -28.07
CA GLY A 178 -33.75 -27.14 -28.79
C GLY A 178 -35.18 -27.52 -29.13
N VAL A 179 -35.41 -27.99 -30.35
CA VAL A 179 -36.70 -28.53 -30.79
C VAL A 179 -36.43 -29.84 -31.50
N TYR A 180 -37.12 -30.90 -31.10
CA TYR A 180 -37.03 -32.20 -31.73
C TYR A 180 -38.42 -32.81 -31.89
N ASN A 181 -38.62 -33.51 -32.99
CA ASN A 181 -39.84 -34.21 -33.30
C ASN A 181 -39.53 -35.69 -33.40
N ASN A 182 -40.29 -36.52 -32.69
CA ASN A 182 -40.21 -37.96 -32.77
C ASN A 182 -41.47 -38.50 -33.45
N GLN A 183 -41.29 -39.19 -34.58
CA GLN A 183 -42.37 -39.83 -35.33
C GLN A 183 -42.25 -41.34 -35.17
N LEU A 184 -43.21 -41.96 -34.49
CA LEU A 184 -43.25 -43.41 -34.32
C LEU A 184 -43.94 -44.03 -35.54
N ARG A 185 -43.42 -45.15 -36.07
CA ARG A 185 -43.96 -45.79 -37.29
C ARG A 185 -45.45 -46.17 -37.19
N ASN A 186 -45.93 -46.51 -36.00
CA ASN A 186 -47.33 -46.91 -35.73
C ASN A 186 -47.95 -46.16 -34.53
N GLY A 187 -47.46 -44.96 -34.20
CA GLY A 187 -47.92 -44.16 -33.05
C GLY A 187 -47.70 -42.68 -33.31
N GLY A 188 -48.48 -41.81 -32.67
CA GLY A 188 -48.50 -40.37 -32.96
C GLY A 188 -47.13 -39.69 -32.94
N SER A 189 -47.05 -38.50 -33.56
CA SER A 189 -45.86 -37.66 -33.51
C SER A 189 -45.81 -36.87 -32.21
N ASN A 190 -44.68 -36.88 -31.51
CA ASN A 190 -44.46 -36.00 -30.36
C ASN A 190 -43.40 -34.96 -30.69
N THR A 191 -43.75 -33.68 -30.56
CA THR A 191 -42.79 -32.58 -30.63
C THR A 191 -42.43 -32.17 -29.22
N SER A 192 -41.15 -32.19 -28.91
CA SER A 192 -40.62 -31.70 -27.65
C SER A 192 -39.65 -30.57 -27.92
N SER A 193 -39.71 -29.56 -27.07
CA SER A 193 -38.87 -28.38 -27.18
C SER A 193 -38.40 -27.97 -25.79
N TYR A 194 -37.26 -27.31 -25.72
CA TYR A 194 -36.75 -26.72 -24.49
C TYR A 194 -36.04 -25.41 -24.79
N LEU A 195 -36.12 -24.46 -23.87
CA LEU A 195 -35.36 -23.21 -23.85
C LEU A 195 -34.72 -23.07 -22.48
N SER A 196 -33.39 -23.08 -22.40
CA SER A 196 -32.65 -22.72 -21.19
C SER A 196 -32.17 -21.28 -21.31
N LEU A 197 -32.28 -20.51 -20.24
CA LEU A 197 -31.89 -19.10 -20.14
C LEU A 197 -31.01 -18.89 -18.90
N ASN A 198 -29.84 -18.28 -19.10
CA ASN A 198 -28.95 -17.85 -18.03
C ASN A 198 -28.56 -16.39 -18.28
N ASN A 199 -28.91 -15.51 -17.34
CA ASN A 199 -28.64 -14.09 -17.40
C ASN A 199 -27.85 -13.63 -16.17
N VAL A 200 -26.83 -12.80 -16.42
CA VAL A 200 -26.15 -12.03 -15.38
C VAL A 200 -26.22 -10.57 -15.77
N THR A 201 -26.90 -9.76 -14.96
CA THR A 201 -26.98 -8.31 -15.14
C THR A 201 -26.22 -7.63 -14.01
N ALA A 202 -25.26 -6.76 -14.34
CA ALA A 202 -24.37 -6.14 -13.37
C ALA A 202 -24.30 -4.62 -13.50
N LEU A 203 -24.21 -3.94 -12.36
CA LEU A 203 -23.93 -2.52 -12.24
C LEU A 203 -22.86 -2.34 -11.15
N ARG A 204 -21.64 -1.95 -11.56
CA ARG A 204 -20.46 -1.92 -10.69
C ARG A 204 -20.23 -3.26 -9.96
N GLU A 205 -20.18 -3.26 -8.63
CA GLU A 205 -19.99 -4.45 -7.78
C GLU A 205 -21.25 -5.30 -7.61
N HIS A 206 -22.39 -4.82 -8.12
CA HIS A 206 -23.70 -5.44 -7.93
C HIS A 206 -24.05 -6.32 -9.12
N HIS A 207 -24.54 -7.52 -8.86
CA HIS A 207 -24.90 -8.49 -9.89
C HIS A 207 -26.23 -9.18 -9.55
N VAL A 208 -27.06 -9.36 -10.56
CA VAL A 208 -28.30 -10.10 -10.50
C VAL A 208 -28.20 -11.25 -11.47
N VAL A 209 -28.36 -12.47 -10.96
CA VAL A 209 -28.25 -13.72 -11.71
C VAL A 209 -29.63 -14.36 -11.80
N LEU A 210 -30.07 -14.67 -13.01
CA LEU A 210 -31.31 -15.38 -13.30
C LEU A 210 -30.99 -16.63 -14.15
N ASP A 211 -31.42 -17.80 -13.71
CA ASP A 211 -31.20 -19.07 -14.41
C ASP A 211 -32.49 -19.91 -14.38
N GLY A 212 -32.92 -20.38 -15.54
CA GLY A 212 -34.16 -21.14 -15.67
C GLY A 212 -34.29 -21.85 -17.01
N SER A 213 -35.32 -22.70 -17.12
CA SER A 213 -35.65 -23.38 -18.36
C SER A 213 -37.15 -23.53 -18.56
N LEU A 214 -37.55 -23.62 -19.82
CA LEU A 214 -38.91 -23.84 -20.27
C LEU A 214 -38.92 -25.08 -21.16
N TYR A 215 -39.80 -26.03 -20.90
CA TYR A 215 -39.99 -27.24 -21.70
C TYR A 215 -41.37 -27.23 -22.36
N GLY A 216 -41.48 -27.87 -23.52
CA GLY A 216 -42.74 -28.03 -24.23
C GLY A 216 -43.30 -26.76 -24.90
N ILE A 217 -42.43 -25.79 -25.22
CA ILE A 217 -42.77 -24.59 -25.99
C ILE A 217 -43.45 -24.96 -27.31
N GLY A 218 -44.72 -24.57 -27.47
CA GLY A 218 -45.51 -24.88 -28.66
C GLY A 218 -46.19 -26.25 -28.64
N SER A 219 -46.20 -26.94 -27.50
CA SER A 219 -46.95 -28.19 -27.26
C SER A 219 -48.04 -27.99 -26.20
N GLY A 220 -48.95 -28.96 -26.06
CA GLY A 220 -50.02 -28.92 -25.05
C GLY A 220 -49.55 -29.17 -23.60
N GLN A 221 -48.28 -29.52 -23.38
CA GLN A 221 -47.68 -29.77 -22.08
C GLN A 221 -46.45 -28.89 -21.90
N GLN A 222 -46.65 -27.71 -21.32
CA GLN A 222 -45.58 -26.77 -21.02
C GLN A 222 -45.16 -26.91 -19.56
N ASP A 223 -43.85 -26.92 -19.32
CA ASP A 223 -43.27 -26.90 -17.98
C ASP A 223 -42.22 -25.78 -17.88
N SER A 224 -42.04 -25.21 -16.69
CA SER A 224 -41.17 -24.06 -16.47
C SER A 224 -40.49 -24.18 -15.12
N GLU A 225 -39.16 -24.20 -15.12
CA GLU A 225 -38.36 -24.29 -13.92
C GLU A 225 -37.44 -23.08 -13.77
N LEU A 226 -37.39 -22.52 -12.57
CA LEU A 226 -36.46 -21.45 -12.20
C LEU A 226 -35.45 -22.04 -11.22
N TYR A 227 -34.18 -22.04 -11.59
CA TYR A 227 -33.10 -22.67 -10.83
C TYR A 227 -32.42 -21.67 -9.90
N LYS A 228 -32.23 -20.42 -10.36
CA LYS A 228 -31.57 -19.36 -9.59
C LYS A 228 -32.18 -18.00 -9.91
N ALA A 229 -32.47 -17.21 -8.88
CA ALA A 229 -32.79 -15.80 -8.99
C ALA A 229 -32.19 -15.07 -7.79
N MET A 230 -30.97 -14.56 -7.95
CA MET A 230 -30.17 -14.07 -6.83
C MET A 230 -29.50 -12.74 -7.15
N TYR A 231 -29.49 -11.87 -6.16
CA TYR A 231 -28.65 -10.68 -6.13
C TYR A 231 -27.37 -11.00 -5.34
N GLU A 232 -26.23 -10.59 -5.85
CA GLU A 232 -24.95 -10.72 -5.17
C GLU A 232 -24.12 -9.42 -5.32
N ARG A 233 -23.28 -9.15 -4.33
CA ARG A 233 -22.39 -8.00 -4.26
C ARG A 233 -21.07 -8.44 -3.66
N ASP A 234 -20.00 -8.33 -4.44
CA ASP A 234 -18.64 -8.70 -4.06
C ASP A 234 -17.79 -7.43 -4.02
N PHE A 235 -17.25 -7.09 -2.85
CA PHE A 235 -16.42 -5.89 -2.69
C PHE A 235 -15.46 -6.02 -1.51
N ALA A 236 -14.19 -5.63 -1.70
CA ALA A 236 -13.14 -5.62 -0.68
C ALA A 236 -13.11 -6.92 0.16
N GLY A 237 -13.07 -8.07 -0.51
CA GLY A 237 -13.03 -9.39 0.12
C GLY A 237 -14.32 -9.87 0.79
N HIS A 238 -15.42 -9.11 0.70
CA HIS A 238 -16.70 -9.49 1.28
C HIS A 238 -17.75 -9.74 0.20
N ARG A 239 -18.58 -10.76 0.41
CA ARG A 239 -19.67 -11.16 -0.47
C ARG A 239 -20.97 -11.11 0.29
N PHE A 240 -21.92 -10.37 -0.22
CA PHE A 240 -23.31 -10.40 0.21
C PHE A 240 -24.15 -10.99 -0.92
N ALA A 241 -24.95 -12.01 -0.64
CA ALA A 241 -25.85 -12.60 -1.63
C ALA A 241 -27.23 -12.83 -1.02
N GLY A 242 -28.27 -12.66 -1.82
CA GLY A 242 -29.65 -12.84 -1.38
C GLY A 242 -30.58 -13.16 -2.53
N GLY A 243 -31.48 -14.11 -2.30
CA GLY A 243 -32.48 -14.49 -3.29
C GLY A 243 -32.81 -15.97 -3.23
N MET A 244 -33.11 -16.51 -4.39
CA MET A 244 -33.62 -17.85 -4.59
C MET A 244 -32.62 -18.72 -5.35
N LEU A 245 -32.46 -19.96 -4.89
CA LEU A 245 -31.61 -20.96 -5.51
C LEU A 245 -32.14 -22.36 -5.19
N ASP A 246 -31.99 -23.29 -6.12
CA ASP A 246 -32.29 -24.69 -5.87
C ASP A 246 -31.18 -25.40 -5.06
N THR A 247 -31.47 -26.62 -4.61
CA THR A 247 -30.52 -27.43 -3.84
C THR A 247 -29.25 -27.82 -4.60
N TRP A 248 -29.24 -27.74 -5.93
CA TRP A 248 -28.04 -28.01 -6.72
C TRP A 248 -27.11 -26.79 -6.74
N ASN A 249 -27.69 -25.60 -6.90
CA ASN A 249 -26.98 -24.33 -6.87
C ASN A 249 -26.49 -23.93 -5.46
N LEU A 250 -27.03 -24.54 -4.40
CA LEU A 250 -26.52 -24.39 -3.02
C LEU A 250 -25.03 -24.76 -2.87
N GLN A 251 -24.52 -25.68 -3.70
CA GLN A 251 -23.12 -26.11 -3.62
C GLN A 251 -22.14 -24.95 -3.86
N SER A 252 -22.60 -23.88 -4.52
CA SER A 252 -21.82 -22.65 -4.72
C SER A 252 -21.62 -21.82 -3.44
N LEU A 253 -22.43 -22.05 -2.40
CA LEU A 253 -22.38 -21.37 -1.10
C LEU A 253 -21.73 -22.24 0.00
N GLY A 254 -21.41 -23.50 -0.30
CA GLY A 254 -20.75 -24.45 0.60
C GLY A 254 -21.34 -25.87 0.54
N PRO A 255 -20.65 -26.87 1.10
CA PRO A 255 -21.15 -28.25 1.16
C PRO A 255 -22.33 -28.34 2.15
N MET A 256 -23.55 -28.23 1.65
CA MET A 256 -24.78 -28.38 2.44
C MET A 256 -25.37 -29.79 2.21
N THR A 257 -25.31 -30.66 3.21
CA THR A 257 -25.82 -32.05 3.13
C THR A 257 -27.17 -32.26 3.84
N ALA A 258 -27.73 -31.22 4.46
CA ALA A 258 -28.84 -31.35 5.42
C ALA A 258 -30.17 -30.72 4.98
N ILE A 259 -30.30 -30.25 3.73
CA ILE A 259 -31.50 -29.55 3.25
C ILE A 259 -32.23 -30.42 2.23
N SER A 260 -33.56 -30.56 2.38
CA SER A 260 -34.38 -31.36 1.45
C SER A 260 -34.43 -30.69 0.07
N ALA A 261 -34.50 -31.51 -0.99
CA ALA A 261 -34.68 -31.06 -2.37
C ALA A 261 -35.80 -30.00 -2.50
N GLY A 262 -35.50 -28.88 -3.16
CA GLY A 262 -36.46 -27.79 -3.35
C GLY A 262 -35.83 -26.42 -3.62
N LYS A 263 -36.69 -25.40 -3.65
CA LYS A 263 -36.34 -23.99 -3.84
C LYS A 263 -36.06 -23.35 -2.49
N ILE A 264 -34.89 -22.73 -2.34
CA ILE A 264 -34.43 -22.13 -1.10
C ILE A 264 -34.32 -20.64 -1.28
N TYR A 265 -34.83 -19.90 -0.31
CA TYR A 265 -34.78 -18.45 -0.25
C TYR A 265 -33.95 -18.06 0.97
N GLY A 266 -32.95 -17.21 0.76
CA GLY A 266 -32.05 -16.86 1.85
C GLY A 266 -31.19 -15.65 1.56
N LEU A 267 -30.45 -15.27 2.60
CA LEU A 267 -29.38 -14.28 2.56
C LEU A 267 -28.11 -14.96 3.06
N SER A 268 -26.96 -14.59 2.49
CA SER A 268 -25.64 -15.02 2.94
C SER A 268 -24.69 -13.83 2.96
N TRP A 269 -23.76 -13.86 3.90
CA TRP A 269 -22.72 -12.85 4.01
C TRP A 269 -21.44 -13.52 4.48
N GLY A 270 -20.38 -13.37 3.69
CA GLY A 270 -19.11 -14.00 3.97
C GLY A 270 -17.92 -13.20 3.50
N ASN A 271 -16.74 -13.72 3.79
CA ASN A 271 -15.50 -13.23 3.21
C ASN A 271 -15.05 -14.05 1.98
N GLN A 272 -15.87 -15.00 1.52
CA GLN A 272 -15.65 -15.77 0.29
C GLN A 272 -16.14 -14.97 -0.92
N ALA A 273 -15.39 -13.93 -1.27
CA ALA A 273 -15.69 -13.06 -2.41
C ALA A 273 -14.70 -13.24 -3.55
N SER A 274 -15.14 -12.92 -4.76
CA SER A 274 -14.27 -12.84 -5.95
C SER A 274 -13.52 -11.51 -6.08
N SER A 275 -13.59 -10.64 -5.07
CA SER A 275 -13.07 -9.26 -5.08
C SER A 275 -11.66 -9.10 -4.48
N THR A 276 -11.03 -10.18 -4.02
CA THR A 276 -9.65 -10.21 -3.53
C THR A 276 -8.85 -11.25 -4.29
N ILE A 277 -7.72 -10.84 -4.85
CA ILE A 277 -6.74 -11.74 -5.48
C ILE A 277 -5.72 -12.12 -4.41
N PHE A 278 -5.48 -13.41 -4.25
CA PHE A 278 -4.43 -13.92 -3.37
C PHE A 278 -3.25 -14.38 -4.22
N ASP A 279 -2.08 -13.81 -3.96
CA ASP A 279 -0.84 -14.22 -4.61
C ASP A 279 -0.25 -15.44 -3.89
N SER A 280 -0.37 -16.62 -4.53
CA SER A 280 0.25 -17.87 -4.08
C SER A 280 1.58 -18.18 -4.78
N SER A 281 2.11 -17.23 -5.56
CA SER A 281 3.38 -17.40 -6.26
C SER A 281 4.58 -17.22 -5.34
N GLN A 282 4.44 -16.52 -4.21
CA GLN A 282 5.45 -16.45 -3.15
C GLN A 282 5.41 -17.67 -2.22
N SER A 283 6.51 -17.92 -1.51
CA SER A 283 6.59 -18.91 -0.44
C SER A 283 5.67 -18.53 0.72
N ALA A 284 4.94 -19.53 1.21
CA ALA A 284 4.11 -19.46 2.41
C ALA A 284 4.91 -19.05 3.64
N THR A 285 6.15 -19.55 3.74
CA THR A 285 7.11 -19.15 4.77
C THR A 285 8.05 -18.12 4.13
N PRO A 286 8.00 -16.85 4.56
CA PRO A 286 8.87 -15.81 4.04
C PRO A 286 10.33 -16.21 4.19
N VAL A 287 11.12 -16.06 3.13
CA VAL A 287 12.57 -16.23 3.18
C VAL A 287 13.18 -14.85 3.46
N ILE A 288 13.80 -14.68 4.63
CA ILE A 288 14.29 -13.36 5.07
C ILE A 288 15.82 -13.33 5.00
N ALA A 289 16.35 -12.29 4.37
CA ALA A 289 17.78 -12.02 4.33
C ALA A 289 18.08 -10.69 5.01
N PHE A 290 19.13 -10.67 5.82
CA PHE A 290 19.68 -9.44 6.39
C PHE A 290 20.92 -9.03 5.62
N LEU A 291 20.95 -7.76 5.21
CA LEU A 291 22.08 -7.14 4.55
C LEU A 291 22.60 -5.97 5.40
N PRO A 292 23.88 -5.96 5.81
CA PRO A 292 24.48 -4.85 6.55
C PRO A 292 24.85 -3.64 5.67
N ALA A 293 24.86 -3.82 4.35
CA ALA A 293 25.16 -2.82 3.32
C ALA A 293 24.53 -3.31 2.00
N ALA A 294 24.50 -2.50 0.95
CA ALA A 294 23.96 -2.92 -0.34
C ALA A 294 24.72 -4.16 -0.86
N GLY A 295 23.98 -5.15 -1.37
CA GLY A 295 24.55 -6.42 -1.78
C GLY A 295 23.58 -7.34 -2.49
N GLU A 296 24.00 -8.59 -2.65
CA GLU A 296 23.27 -9.62 -3.37
C GLU A 296 22.87 -10.77 -2.46
N VAL A 297 21.71 -11.34 -2.70
CA VAL A 297 21.25 -12.58 -2.07
C VAL A 297 21.14 -13.65 -3.14
N HIS A 298 21.92 -14.72 -2.97
CA HIS A 298 21.95 -15.86 -3.86
C HIS A 298 21.15 -16.99 -3.21
N LEU A 299 20.16 -17.50 -3.94
CA LEU A 299 19.40 -18.67 -3.54
C LEU A 299 19.91 -19.88 -4.32
N THR A 300 20.46 -20.85 -3.62
CA THR A 300 20.91 -22.11 -4.23
C THR A 300 20.18 -23.30 -3.62
N ARG A 301 20.04 -24.36 -4.41
CA ARG A 301 19.48 -25.65 -3.98
C ARG A 301 20.32 -26.76 -4.57
N ASP A 302 20.79 -27.68 -3.73
CA ASP A 302 21.58 -28.84 -4.16
C ASP A 302 22.77 -28.42 -5.07
N GLY A 303 23.41 -27.29 -4.77
CA GLY A 303 24.50 -26.71 -5.56
C GLY A 303 24.07 -25.97 -6.84
N ARG A 304 22.78 -25.93 -7.17
CA ARG A 304 22.24 -25.20 -8.32
C ARG A 304 21.72 -23.82 -7.90
N LEU A 305 22.21 -22.78 -8.56
CA LEU A 305 21.68 -21.42 -8.41
C LEU A 305 20.25 -21.33 -8.94
N LEU A 306 19.35 -20.83 -8.12
CA LEU A 306 17.93 -20.63 -8.45
C LEU A 306 17.62 -19.16 -8.74
N SER A 307 18.17 -18.23 -7.97
CA SER A 307 17.91 -16.81 -8.09
C SER A 307 19.04 -15.98 -7.51
N VAL A 308 19.28 -14.80 -8.09
CA VAL A 308 20.16 -13.75 -7.58
C VAL A 308 19.35 -12.47 -7.53
N GLN A 309 19.38 -11.80 -6.39
CA GLN A 309 18.59 -10.60 -6.15
C GLN A 309 19.42 -9.56 -5.41
N ASN A 310 19.25 -8.29 -5.78
CA ASN A 310 19.95 -7.19 -5.15
C ASN A 310 19.07 -6.55 -4.09
N PHE A 311 19.67 -6.25 -2.94
CA PHE A 311 18.98 -5.58 -1.84
C PHE A 311 19.87 -4.47 -1.28
N THR A 312 19.21 -3.47 -0.72
CA THR A 312 19.84 -2.42 0.06
C THR A 312 20.13 -2.92 1.49
N MET A 313 20.67 -2.07 2.36
CA MET A 313 20.88 -2.42 3.77
C MET A 313 19.53 -2.59 4.48
N GLY A 314 19.34 -3.67 5.25
CA GLY A 314 18.09 -3.94 5.95
C GLY A 314 17.74 -5.43 6.06
N ASN A 315 16.55 -5.73 6.61
CA ASN A 315 15.94 -7.05 6.48
C ASN A 315 14.91 -7.03 5.34
N HIS A 316 15.08 -7.93 4.37
CA HIS A 316 14.21 -8.02 3.21
C HIS A 316 13.64 -9.43 3.05
N GLU A 317 12.38 -9.50 2.61
CA GLU A 317 11.81 -10.72 2.08
C GLU A 317 12.33 -10.97 0.66
N VAL A 318 12.99 -12.11 0.47
CA VAL A 318 13.53 -12.53 -0.82
C VAL A 318 12.38 -12.92 -1.76
N ASP A 319 12.43 -12.48 -3.01
CA ASP A 319 11.42 -12.82 -4.00
C ASP A 319 11.54 -14.29 -4.40
N THR A 320 10.52 -15.07 -4.07
CA THR A 320 10.47 -16.51 -4.37
C THR A 320 9.54 -16.85 -5.55
N ARG A 321 8.96 -15.86 -6.24
CA ARG A 321 7.99 -16.08 -7.34
C ARG A 321 8.55 -16.93 -8.46
N GLY A 322 9.79 -16.66 -8.86
CA GLY A 322 10.49 -17.41 -9.93
C GLY A 322 10.94 -18.82 -9.52
N LEU A 323 10.84 -19.20 -8.25
CA LEU A 323 11.29 -20.50 -7.79
C LEU A 323 10.27 -21.61 -8.12
N PRO A 324 10.71 -22.88 -8.31
CA PRO A 324 9.80 -24.00 -8.52
C PRO A 324 8.80 -24.20 -7.38
N TYR A 325 7.62 -24.71 -7.69
CA TYR A 325 6.64 -25.14 -6.69
C TYR A 325 7.14 -26.38 -5.94
N GLY A 326 6.77 -26.50 -4.67
CA GLY A 326 7.14 -27.60 -3.78
C GLY A 326 7.58 -27.12 -2.39
N ILE A 327 7.89 -28.08 -1.54
CA ILE A 327 8.49 -27.86 -0.22
C ILE A 327 9.92 -28.38 -0.28
N TYR A 328 10.88 -27.48 -0.11
CA TYR A 328 12.30 -27.81 -0.16
C TYR A 328 13.13 -26.76 0.58
N ASP A 329 14.33 -27.14 0.96
CA ASP A 329 15.27 -26.25 1.61
C ASP A 329 16.17 -25.58 0.55
N VAL A 330 16.45 -24.30 0.76
CA VAL A 330 17.37 -23.49 -0.06
C VAL A 330 18.47 -22.93 0.82
N GLU A 331 19.67 -22.83 0.29
CA GLU A 331 20.76 -22.07 0.91
C GLU A 331 20.63 -20.60 0.48
N VAL A 332 20.49 -19.73 1.47
CA VAL A 332 20.43 -18.28 1.33
C VAL A 332 21.82 -17.74 1.66
N GLU A 333 22.54 -17.33 0.62
CA GLU A 333 23.87 -16.72 0.73
C GLU A 333 23.75 -15.21 0.55
N VAL A 334 24.25 -14.45 1.52
CA VAL A 334 24.29 -12.99 1.46
C VAL A 334 25.71 -12.57 1.12
N ILE A 335 25.84 -11.83 0.03
CA ILE A 335 27.11 -11.38 -0.53
C ILE A 335 27.14 -9.85 -0.48
N VAL A 336 28.16 -9.31 0.17
CA VAL A 336 28.38 -7.87 0.28
C VAL A 336 29.84 -7.61 -0.09
N ASN A 337 30.09 -6.64 -0.98
CA ASN A 337 31.43 -6.30 -1.48
C ASN A 337 32.21 -7.53 -2.01
N GLY A 338 31.50 -8.44 -2.69
CA GLY A 338 32.09 -9.65 -3.28
C GLY A 338 32.49 -10.75 -2.28
N ARG A 339 32.08 -10.64 -1.00
CA ARG A 339 32.34 -11.66 0.03
C ARG A 339 31.04 -12.21 0.60
N VAL A 340 30.98 -13.52 0.82
CA VAL A 340 29.87 -14.16 1.52
C VAL A 340 29.98 -13.80 3.00
N ILE A 341 29.01 -13.04 3.51
CA ILE A 341 28.96 -12.60 4.92
C ILE A 341 28.02 -13.47 5.77
N SER A 342 27.10 -14.19 5.13
CA SER A 342 26.15 -15.08 5.79
C SER A 342 25.72 -16.18 4.84
N LYS A 343 25.59 -17.40 5.36
CA LYS A 343 25.04 -18.56 4.66
C LYS A 343 24.09 -19.29 5.60
N ARG A 344 22.81 -19.43 5.22
CA ARG A 344 21.78 -20.05 6.05
C ARG A 344 20.84 -20.89 5.21
N THR A 345 20.47 -22.05 5.71
CA THR A 345 19.43 -22.89 5.09
C THR A 345 18.06 -22.42 5.56
N GLN A 346 17.15 -22.17 4.62
CA GLN A 346 15.75 -21.80 4.88
C GLN A 346 14.81 -22.66 4.05
N ARG A 347 13.59 -22.87 4.54
CA ARG A 347 12.58 -23.68 3.86
C ARG A 347 11.71 -22.82 2.96
N VAL A 348 11.67 -23.16 1.67
CA VAL A 348 10.68 -22.66 0.72
C VAL A 348 9.48 -23.58 0.76
N ASN A 349 8.29 -22.98 0.92
CA ASN A 349 7.02 -23.69 0.91
C ASN A 349 6.09 -23.06 -0.12
N LYS A 350 6.13 -23.56 -1.35
CA LYS A 350 5.30 -23.09 -2.46
C LYS A 350 4.28 -24.16 -2.82
N LEU A 351 3.06 -24.01 -2.30
CA LEU A 351 1.95 -24.90 -2.61
C LEU A 351 1.26 -24.44 -3.90
N PHE A 352 0.98 -25.38 -4.79
CA PHE A 352 0.12 -25.10 -5.93
C PHE A 352 -1.32 -25.00 -5.44
N SER A 353 -1.86 -23.78 -5.30
CA SER A 353 -3.30 -23.58 -5.05
C SER A 353 -3.93 -22.83 -6.23
N ARG A 354 -4.97 -23.44 -6.82
CA ARG A 354 -5.92 -22.76 -7.71
C ARG A 354 -7.03 -22.19 -6.83
N GLY A 355 -6.79 -21.11 -6.12
CA GLY A 355 -7.79 -20.53 -5.21
C GLY A 355 -7.18 -19.57 -4.19
N ARG A 356 -7.79 -19.48 -3.01
CA ARG A 356 -7.22 -18.71 -1.88
C ARG A 356 -5.77 -19.13 -1.66
N GLY A 357 -4.87 -18.16 -1.76
CA GLY A 357 -3.44 -18.35 -1.58
C GLY A 357 -3.09 -18.66 -0.13
N VAL A 358 -1.82 -18.99 0.11
CA VAL A 358 -1.35 -19.28 1.46
C VAL A 358 -1.35 -17.98 2.28
N GLY A 359 -1.99 -18.01 3.45
CA GLY A 359 -2.17 -16.84 4.31
C GLY A 359 -3.51 -16.12 4.15
N ALA A 360 -4.42 -16.62 3.31
CA ALA A 360 -5.77 -16.08 3.24
C ALA A 360 -6.50 -16.26 4.58
N PRO A 361 -7.35 -15.30 5.01
CA PRO A 361 -8.11 -15.42 6.25
C PRO A 361 -9.03 -16.64 6.20
N LEU A 362 -9.44 -17.14 7.38
CA LEU A 362 -10.42 -18.23 7.49
C LEU A 362 -11.67 -17.89 6.67
N ALA A 363 -12.08 -18.79 5.78
CA ALA A 363 -13.29 -18.60 4.98
C ALA A 363 -14.54 -18.82 5.85
N TRP A 364 -15.51 -17.90 5.75
CA TRP A 364 -16.82 -18.01 6.38
C TRP A 364 -17.88 -17.37 5.48
N GLN A 365 -19.13 -17.83 5.59
CA GLN A 365 -20.27 -17.38 4.79
C GLN A 365 -21.61 -17.62 5.50
#